data_AF-A0A4Y2KWC2-F1
#
_entry.id   AF-A0A4Y2KWC2-F1
#
_cell.length_a   1.000
_cell.length_b   1.000
_cell.length_c   1.000
_cell.angle_alpha   90.00
_cell.angle_beta   90.00
_cell.angle_gamma   90.00
#
_symmetry.space_group_name_H-M   'P 1'
#
loop_
_entity.id
_entity.type
_entity.pdbx_description
1 polymer ?
#
loop_
_entity_poly.entity_id
_entity_poly.type
_entity_poly.pdbx_seq_one_letter_code
_entity_poly.pdbx_strand_id
1 'polypeptide(L)'
;RNLLSKGQQYLLDISNAITLRNCREDLANRDPGPLFHSRWLTAANRVLRLYRSSSDPSGNLTEIVGFILKSCIPGWFVIKKSKYFTDGPKHVFQAIQTSRYLSNELLQVVDPIIQRNAFFAHAENVLLAMLVDEREHIRGLVTEGS
;
A
#
# COMPACT_ATOMS: atom_id res chain seq x y z
N ARG A 1 16.35 17.61 3.69
CA ARG A 1 14.86 17.58 3.78
C ARG A 1 14.43 16.16 4.13
N ASN A 2 13.62 15.95 5.16
CA ASN A 2 13.02 14.63 5.41
C ASN A 2 12.04 14.30 4.28
N LEU A 3 12.19 13.14 3.65
CA LEU A 3 11.34 12.68 2.54
C LEU A 3 9.91 12.33 2.98
N LEU A 4 9.72 12.00 4.26
CA LEU A 4 8.45 11.59 4.87
C LEU A 4 7.94 12.63 5.86
N SER A 5 6.62 12.81 5.90
CA SER A 5 5.97 13.54 7.01
C SER A 5 6.08 12.73 8.32
N LYS A 6 5.88 13.39 9.47
CA LYS A 6 5.91 12.73 10.79
C LYS A 6 5.02 11.47 10.84
N GLY A 7 3.80 11.53 10.30
CA GLY A 7 2.90 10.38 10.27
C GLY A 7 3.28 9.26 9.32
N GLN A 8 3.92 9.60 8.20
CA GLN A 8 4.43 8.61 7.26
C GLN A 8 5.66 7.89 7.83
N GLN A 9 6.51 8.63 8.54
CA GLN A 9 7.62 8.06 9.28
C GLN A 9 7.09 7.16 10.41
N TYR A 10 6.10 7.63 11.17
CA TYR A 10 5.47 6.83 12.22
C TYR A 10 4.88 5.52 11.67
N LEU A 11 4.16 5.59 10.54
CA LEU A 11 3.60 4.42 9.88
C LEU A 11 4.68 3.40 9.50
N LEU A 12 5.82 3.87 8.98
CA LEU A 12 6.96 3.03 8.63
C LEU A 12 7.60 2.40 9.87
N ASP A 13 7.81 3.20 10.92
CA ASP A 13 8.46 2.74 12.14
C ASP A 13 7.59 1.67 12.84
N ILE A 14 6.28 1.90 12.96
CA ILE A 14 5.37 0.94 13.60
C ILE A 14 5.15 -0.31 12.74
N SER A 15 5.12 -0.19 11.40
CA SER A 15 5.01 -1.36 10.53
C SER A 15 6.23 -2.27 10.67
N ASN A 16 7.43 -1.67 10.68
CA ASN A 16 8.67 -2.42 10.85
C ASN A 16 8.73 -3.09 12.23
N ALA A 17 8.30 -2.38 13.28
CA ALA A 17 8.27 -2.94 14.63
C ALA A 17 7.33 -4.15 14.76
N ILE A 18 6.18 -4.12 14.09
CA ILE A 18 5.24 -5.25 14.07
C ILE A 18 5.81 -6.40 13.22
N THR A 19 6.29 -6.12 12.01
CA THR A 19 6.80 -7.14 11.08
C THR A 19 8.04 -7.85 11.62
N LEU A 20 8.99 -7.11 12.21
CA LEU A 20 10.25 -7.66 12.74
C LEU A 20 10.11 -8.19 14.17
N ARG A 21 8.94 -8.05 14.80
CA ARG A 21 8.68 -8.33 16.23
C ARG A 21 9.66 -7.64 17.19
N ASN A 22 10.43 -6.66 16.71
CA ASN A 22 11.44 -5.95 17.47
C ASN A 22 11.01 -4.48 17.57
N CYS A 23 10.70 -4.03 18.77
CA CYS A 23 10.09 -2.74 19.01
C CYS A 23 10.87 -2.00 20.11
N ARG A 24 11.14 -0.71 19.89
CA ARG A 24 11.50 0.18 21.00
C ARG A 24 10.24 0.51 21.80
N GLU A 25 10.31 0.41 23.12
CA GLU A 25 9.18 0.59 24.04
C GLU A 25 8.47 1.96 23.89
N ASP A 26 9.15 2.97 23.34
CA ASP A 26 8.64 4.32 23.15
C ASP A 26 7.70 4.50 21.93
N LEU A 27 7.64 3.54 21.00
CA LEU A 27 6.85 3.67 19.77
C LEU A 27 5.33 3.69 20.00
N ALA A 28 4.83 2.99 21.02
CA ALA A 28 3.42 3.00 21.39
C ALA A 28 3.00 4.36 22.00
N ASN A 29 3.95 5.03 22.66
CA ASN A 29 3.76 6.28 23.38
C ASN A 29 4.07 7.52 22.52
N ARG A 30 4.71 7.32 21.36
CA ARG A 30 5.03 8.41 20.43
C ARG A 30 3.74 9.04 19.90
N ASP A 31 3.65 10.35 20.00
CA ASP A 31 2.59 11.11 19.35
C ASP A 31 2.77 11.01 17.82
N PRO A 32 1.81 10.43 17.07
CA PRO A 32 1.85 10.44 15.61
C PRO A 32 1.75 11.86 15.03
N GLY A 33 1.42 12.87 15.85
CA GLY A 33 1.25 14.25 15.48
C GLY A 33 -0.22 14.59 15.14
N PRO A 34 -0.49 15.83 14.68
CA PRO A 34 -1.85 16.27 14.38
C PRO A 34 -2.53 15.40 13.31
N LEU A 35 -3.87 15.37 13.36
CA LEU A 35 -4.69 14.64 12.38
C LEU A 35 -4.28 14.99 10.95
N PHE A 36 -3.95 13.97 10.16
CA PHE A 36 -3.54 14.15 8.77
C PHE A 36 -4.74 14.46 7.88
N HIS A 37 -4.54 15.27 6.82
CA HIS A 37 -5.51 15.40 5.74
C HIS A 37 -5.85 14.04 5.10
N SER A 38 -4.91 13.09 5.09
CA SER A 38 -5.19 11.72 4.67
C SER A 38 -5.86 10.94 5.79
N ARG A 39 -7.19 10.76 5.68
CA ARG A 39 -8.01 9.97 6.62
C ARG A 39 -7.50 8.53 6.74
N TRP A 40 -7.04 7.94 5.64
CA TRP A 40 -6.45 6.60 5.59
C TRP A 40 -5.24 6.46 6.51
N LEU A 41 -4.27 7.38 6.42
CA LEU A 41 -3.03 7.30 7.20
C LEU A 41 -3.31 7.34 8.71
N THR A 42 -4.24 8.19 9.13
CA THR A 42 -4.68 8.26 10.53
C THR A 42 -5.34 6.96 10.99
N ALA A 43 -6.22 6.38 10.16
CA ALA A 43 -6.90 5.12 10.48
C ALA A 43 -5.89 3.96 10.60
N ALA A 44 -4.99 3.82 9.63
CA ALA A 44 -3.96 2.77 9.64
C ALA A 44 -3.06 2.88 10.88
N ASN A 45 -2.55 4.09 11.19
CA ASN A 45 -1.74 4.31 12.38
C ASN A 45 -2.48 3.95 13.67
N ARG A 46 -3.77 4.27 13.79
CA ARG A 46 -4.58 3.91 14.97
C ARG A 46 -4.78 2.40 15.10
N VAL A 47 -5.06 1.71 14.00
CA VAL A 47 -5.23 0.24 14.00
C VAL A 47 -3.93 -0.47 14.37
N LEU A 48 -2.79 -0.05 13.79
CA LEU A 48 -1.49 -0.66 14.11
C LEU A 48 -1.08 -0.42 15.56
N ARG A 49 -1.38 0.77 16.12
CA ARG A 49 -1.20 1.06 17.54
C ARG A 49 -2.08 0.17 18.41
N LEU A 50 -3.35 0.04 18.07
CA LEU A 50 -4.29 -0.81 18.82
C LEU A 50 -3.80 -2.26 18.84
N TYR A 51 -3.39 -2.80 17.70
CA TYR A 51 -2.82 -4.15 17.60
C TYR A 51 -1.58 -4.31 18.47
N ARG A 52 -0.66 -3.35 18.42
CA ARG A 52 0.58 -3.40 19.19
C ARG A 52 0.33 -3.31 20.71
N SER A 53 -0.65 -2.53 21.13
CA SER A 53 -1.00 -2.35 22.54
C SER A 53 -1.87 -3.49 23.09
N SER A 54 -2.36 -4.39 22.25
CA SER A 54 -3.16 -5.53 22.65
C SER A 54 -2.26 -6.72 23.00
N SER A 55 -2.42 -7.27 24.21
CA SER A 55 -1.76 -8.51 24.62
C SER A 55 -2.34 -9.75 23.95
N ASP A 56 -3.62 -9.67 23.54
CA ASP A 56 -4.36 -10.74 22.88
C ASP A 56 -5.27 -10.14 21.78
N PRO A 57 -4.71 -9.85 20.58
CA PRO A 57 -5.46 -9.23 19.51
C PRO A 57 -6.46 -10.22 18.90
N SER A 58 -7.69 -9.78 18.67
CA SER A 58 -8.71 -10.61 18.01
C SER A 58 -8.27 -11.07 16.61
N GLY A 59 -8.84 -12.18 16.13
CA GLY A 59 -8.59 -12.68 14.77
C GLY A 59 -8.85 -11.62 13.70
N ASN A 60 -9.97 -10.90 13.82
CA ASN A 60 -10.33 -9.81 12.91
C ASN A 60 -9.29 -8.67 12.92
N LEU A 61 -8.80 -8.27 14.10
CA LEU A 61 -7.78 -7.24 14.20
C LEU A 61 -6.46 -7.70 13.57
N THR A 62 -6.07 -8.95 13.80
CA THR A 62 -4.88 -9.57 13.21
C THR A 62 -4.99 -9.61 11.68
N GLU A 63 -6.16 -9.93 11.14
CA GLU A 63 -6.40 -9.98 9.70
C GLU A 63 -6.34 -8.60 9.05
N ILE A 64 -6.98 -7.59 9.65
CA ILE A 64 -6.92 -6.20 9.21
C ILE A 64 -5.46 -5.70 9.22
N VAL A 65 -4.72 -5.95 10.29
CA VAL A 65 -3.30 -5.56 10.40
C VAL A 65 -2.47 -6.26 9.33
N GLY A 66 -2.71 -7.55 9.10
CA GLY A 66 -2.09 -8.31 8.02
C GLY A 66 -2.30 -7.64 6.67
N PHE A 67 -3.54 -7.21 6.37
CA PHE A 67 -3.88 -6.50 5.13
C PHE A 67 -3.20 -5.13 5.01
N ILE A 68 -3.20 -4.34 6.09
CA ILE A 68 -2.51 -3.05 6.13
C ILE A 68 -1.02 -3.22 5.82
N LEU A 69 -0.35 -4.17 6.50
CA LEU A 69 1.09 -4.39 6.38
C LEU A 69 1.49 -4.98 5.02
N LYS A 70 0.71 -5.91 4.47
CA LYS A 70 1.06 -6.65 3.25
C LYS A 70 0.64 -5.95 1.96
N SER A 71 -0.45 -5.19 1.98
CA SER A 71 -1.03 -4.61 0.76
C SER A 71 -1.04 -3.09 0.81
N CYS A 72 -1.64 -2.50 1.84
CA CYS A 72 -1.90 -1.06 1.83
C CYS A 72 -0.64 -0.21 2.01
N ILE A 73 0.24 -0.58 2.96
CA ILE A 73 1.48 0.15 3.22
C ILE A 73 2.45 0.05 2.03
N PRO A 74 2.77 -1.15 1.50
CA PRO A 74 3.61 -1.26 0.31
C PRO A 74 3.05 -0.47 -0.87
N GLY A 75 1.76 -0.61 -1.19
CA GLY A 75 1.12 0.15 -2.27
C GLY A 75 1.24 1.66 -2.10
N TRP A 76 1.02 2.17 -0.88
CA TRP A 76 1.18 3.59 -0.58
C TRP A 76 2.62 4.08 -0.81
N PHE A 77 3.63 3.34 -0.36
CA PHE A 77 5.02 3.73 -0.51
C PHE A 77 5.50 3.66 -1.96
N VAL A 78 5.03 2.67 -2.74
CA VAL A 78 5.35 2.58 -4.17
C VAL A 78 4.78 3.79 -4.92
N ILE A 79 3.51 4.13 -4.70
CA ILE A 79 2.87 5.34 -5.29
C ILE A 79 3.58 6.63 -4.83
N LYS A 80 4.08 6.67 -3.60
CA LYS A 80 4.81 7.84 -3.08
C LYS A 80 6.15 8.02 -3.80
N LYS A 81 6.85 6.92 -4.08
CA LYS A 81 8.16 6.89 -4.75
C LYS A 81 8.02 7.17 -6.25
N SER A 82 7.02 6.60 -6.92
CA SER A 82 6.72 6.90 -8.31
C SER A 82 5.33 7.51 -8.47
N LYS A 83 5.31 8.75 -8.95
CA LYS A 83 4.07 9.50 -9.19
C LYS A 83 3.76 9.66 -10.68
N TYR A 84 4.52 9.00 -11.55
CA TYR A 84 4.28 9.07 -12.97
C TYR A 84 3.02 8.27 -13.32
N PHE A 85 2.19 8.83 -14.18
CA PHE A 85 0.96 8.17 -14.61
C PHE A 85 1.27 6.83 -15.33
N THR A 86 2.43 6.72 -15.97
CA THR A 86 2.95 5.50 -16.62
C THR A 86 3.25 4.37 -15.62
N ASP A 87 3.44 4.66 -14.34
CA ASP A 87 3.55 3.62 -13.31
C ASP A 87 2.20 3.25 -12.69
N GLY A 88 1.16 4.00 -13.04
CA GLY A 88 -0.22 3.76 -12.63
C GLY A 88 -0.70 2.31 -12.85
N PRO A 89 -0.56 1.73 -14.06
CA PRO A 89 -0.92 0.33 -14.29
C PRO A 89 -0.15 -0.65 -13.40
N LYS A 90 1.14 -0.40 -13.15
CA LYS A 90 1.97 -1.23 -12.27
C LYS A 90 1.47 -1.19 -10.83
N HIS A 91 1.04 -0.02 -10.34
CA HIS A 91 0.46 0.10 -9.01
C HIS A 91 -0.85 -0.67 -8.86
N VAL A 92 -1.73 -0.61 -9.87
CA VAL A 92 -2.99 -1.37 -9.89
C VAL A 92 -2.69 -2.88 -9.91
N PHE A 93 -1.77 -3.30 -10.77
CA PHE A 93 -1.35 -4.70 -10.83
C PHE A 93 -0.75 -5.18 -9.50
N GLN A 94 0.10 -4.38 -8.87
CA GLN A 94 0.65 -4.70 -7.56
C GLN A 94 -0.45 -4.83 -6.50
N ALA A 95 -1.42 -3.91 -6.47
CA ALA A 95 -2.54 -3.97 -5.53
C ALA A 95 -3.37 -5.25 -5.69
N ILE A 96 -3.57 -5.71 -6.94
CA ILE A 96 -4.18 -7.00 -7.24
C ILE A 96 -3.33 -8.14 -6.69
N GLN A 97 -2.03 -8.17 -6.99
CA GLN A 97 -1.14 -9.25 -6.56
C GLN A 97 -1.05 -9.34 -5.03
N THR A 98 -0.93 -8.21 -4.34
CA THR A 98 -0.79 -8.17 -2.89
C THR A 98 -2.08 -8.48 -2.15
N SER A 99 -3.25 -8.44 -2.80
CA SER A 99 -4.52 -8.85 -2.19
C SER A 99 -4.83 -10.35 -2.35
N ARG A 100 -4.20 -11.07 -3.29
CA ARG A 100 -4.56 -12.47 -3.61
C ARG A 100 -4.35 -13.50 -2.50
N TYR A 101 -3.64 -13.17 -1.43
CA TYR A 101 -3.53 -14.06 -0.28
C TYR A 101 -4.78 -14.05 0.63
N LEU A 102 -5.70 -13.09 0.43
CA LEU A 102 -6.92 -12.95 1.23
C LEU A 102 -7.91 -14.08 0.94
N SER A 103 -8.82 -14.33 1.88
CA SER A 103 -9.95 -15.23 1.69
C SER A 103 -10.91 -14.71 0.60
N ASN A 104 -11.71 -15.60 0.02
CA ASN A 104 -12.71 -15.21 -0.98
C ASN A 104 -13.71 -14.19 -0.46
N GLU A 105 -14.12 -14.30 0.81
CA GLU A 105 -15.02 -13.35 1.47
C GLU A 105 -14.41 -11.94 1.50
N LEU A 106 -13.13 -11.82 1.87
CA LEU A 106 -12.44 -10.53 1.88
C LEU A 106 -12.15 -10.01 0.47
N LEU A 107 -11.85 -10.89 -0.48
CA LEU A 107 -11.67 -10.50 -1.88
C LEU A 107 -12.95 -9.90 -2.46
N GLN A 108 -14.13 -10.40 -2.09
CA GLN A 108 -15.42 -9.79 -2.49
C GLN A 108 -15.57 -8.34 -2.00
N VAL A 109 -14.90 -7.97 -0.91
CA VAL A 109 -14.87 -6.59 -0.40
C VAL A 109 -13.77 -5.76 -1.07
N VAL A 110 -12.58 -6.33 -1.27
CA VAL A 110 -11.39 -5.62 -1.75
C VAL A 110 -11.38 -5.43 -3.27
N ASP A 111 -11.77 -6.45 -4.04
CA ASP A 111 -11.70 -6.39 -5.51
C ASP A 111 -12.55 -5.26 -6.11
N PRO A 112 -13.79 -4.99 -5.66
CA PRO A 112 -14.56 -3.84 -6.14
C PRO A 112 -13.88 -2.50 -5.82
N ILE A 113 -13.17 -2.39 -4.70
CA ILE A 113 -12.42 -1.18 -4.33
C ILE A 113 -11.23 -1.00 -5.28
N ILE A 114 -10.50 -2.07 -5.60
CA ILE A 114 -9.39 -2.02 -6.57
C ILE A 114 -9.93 -1.61 -7.94
N GLN A 115 -11.02 -2.25 -8.40
CA GLN A 115 -11.64 -1.96 -9.70
C GLN A 115 -12.09 -0.50 -9.80
N ARG A 116 -12.76 0.04 -8.77
CA ARG A 116 -13.20 1.44 -8.77
C ARG A 116 -12.05 2.43 -8.82
N ASN A 117 -10.87 2.05 -8.34
CA ASN A 117 -9.66 2.89 -8.34
C ASN A 117 -8.69 2.55 -9.49
N ALA A 118 -9.07 1.65 -10.41
CA ALA A 118 -8.23 1.19 -11.51
C ALA A 118 -8.19 2.14 -12.71
N PHE A 119 -8.56 3.42 -12.55
CA PHE A 119 -8.50 4.44 -13.61
C PHE A 119 -7.11 4.51 -14.29
N PHE A 120 -6.06 4.32 -13.51
CA PHE A 120 -4.70 4.30 -14.04
C PHE A 120 -4.36 3.07 -14.90
N ALA A 121 -5.22 2.05 -14.94
CA ALA A 121 -5.04 0.84 -15.72
C ALA A 121 -5.96 0.77 -16.96
N HIS A 122 -6.47 1.92 -17.45
CA HIS A 122 -7.09 1.99 -18.78
C HIS A 122 -6.11 1.56 -19.88
N ALA A 123 -6.63 1.03 -20.99
CA ALA A 123 -5.81 0.46 -22.06
C ALA A 123 -4.76 1.44 -22.59
N GLU A 124 -5.11 2.71 -22.76
CA GLU A 124 -4.20 3.79 -23.17
C GLU A 124 -3.05 3.97 -22.17
N ASN A 125 -3.34 3.99 -20.87
CA ASN A 125 -2.33 4.11 -19.82
C ASN A 125 -1.42 2.88 -19.75
N VAL A 126 -1.95 1.69 -20.04
CA VAL A 126 -1.17 0.46 -20.15
C VAL A 126 -0.19 0.54 -21.32
N LEU A 127 -0.65 0.99 -22.49
CA LEU A 127 0.22 1.18 -23.65
C LEU A 127 1.31 2.22 -23.38
N LEU A 128 0.96 3.34 -22.74
CA LEU A 128 1.94 4.36 -22.35
C LEU A 128 2.96 3.81 -21.33
N ALA A 129 2.53 2.99 -20.38
CA ALA A 129 3.42 2.31 -19.45
C ALA A 129 4.38 1.34 -20.16
N MET A 130 3.89 0.61 -21.17
CA MET A 130 4.70 -0.31 -21.97
C MET A 130 5.72 0.43 -22.84
N LEU A 131 5.33 1.57 -23.43
CA LEU A 131 6.20 2.39 -24.27
C LEU A 131 7.43 2.91 -23.52
N VAL A 132 7.27 3.22 -22.23
CA VAL A 132 8.36 3.70 -21.36
C VAL A 132 8.94 2.59 -20.46
N ASP A 133 8.57 1.32 -20.67
CA ASP A 133 9.10 0.22 -19.88
C ASP A 133 10.63 0.11 -20.07
N GLU A 134 11.36 -0.19 -19.00
CA GLU A 134 12.83 -0.32 -19.06
C GLU A 134 13.27 -1.50 -19.94
N ARG A 135 12.40 -2.53 -20.08
CA ARG A 135 12.66 -3.73 -20.86
C ARG A 135 12.37 -3.50 -22.33
N GLU A 136 13.39 -3.64 -23.17
CA GLU A 136 13.30 -3.41 -24.61
C GLU A 136 12.25 -4.28 -25.31
N HIS A 137 12.18 -5.58 -24.97
CA HIS A 137 11.19 -6.47 -25.55
C HIS A 137 9.74 -6.05 -25.25
N ILE A 138 9.47 -5.42 -24.10
CA ILE A 138 8.11 -4.93 -23.77
C ILE A 138 7.77 -3.69 -24.60
N ARG A 139 8.75 -2.80 -24.83
CA ARG A 139 8.57 -1.63 -25.71
C ARG A 139 8.30 -2.07 -27.15
N GLY A 140 9.01 -3.10 -27.63
CA GLY A 140 8.83 -3.66 -28.97
C GLY A 140 7.40 -4.14 -29.27
N LEU A 141 6.72 -4.71 -28.27
CA LEU A 141 5.33 -5.18 -28.42
C LEU A 141 4.34 -4.07 -28.79
N VAL A 142 4.62 -2.81 -28.41
CA VAL A 142 3.75 -1.67 -28.74
C VAL A 142 3.99 -1.23 -30.19
N THR A 143 5.24 -1.25 -30.64
CA THR A 143 5.63 -0.79 -31.98
C THR A 143 5.35 -1.79 -33.09
N GLU A 144 5.36 -3.09 -32.77
CA GLU A 144 5.13 -4.17 -33.75
C GLU A 144 3.64 -4.48 -33.97
N GLY A 145 2.76 -4.08 -33.04
CA GLY A 145 1.31 -4.29 -33.11
C GLY A 145 0.51 -3.11 -33.66
N SER A 146 1.17 -2.05 -34.15
CA SER A 146 0.57 -0.84 -34.72
C SER A 146 0.56 -0.84 -36.25
#